data_AF-A0A7X8MMI7-F1
#
_entry.id   AF-A0A7X8MMI7-F1
#
_cell.length_a   1.000
_cell.length_b   1.000
_cell.length_c   1.000
_cell.angle_alpha   90.00
_cell.angle_beta   90.00
_cell.angle_gamma   90.00
#
_symmetry.space_group_name_H-M   'P 1'
#
loop_
_entity.id
_entity.type
_entity.pdbx_description
1 polymer ?
#
loop_
_entity_poly.entity_id
_entity_poly.type
_entity_poly.pdbx_seq_one_letter_code
_entity_poly.pdbx_strand_id
1 'polypeptide(L)'
;KKAFADYAQKVTLYPGVEEWFTRINEYGRQKELKVEHYIVSSGIREMIAGTAIAKEFTKIYASSFMYDQNGVAYWPALAVNYTTKTQFLFRINKGYLDEWDNTGINDYLEKSQRPIPFERMIYIGDGYSDVPCMRLVKEQGGTSIAVYKPRTPGKKEIAKQLMTEGRVDMFAPADYRAGNKLDVITRGLIDKIAAEYRILELEQTCGG
;
A
#
# COMPACT_ATOMS: atom_id res chain seq x y z
N LYS A 1 7.37 6.06 24.23
CA LYS A 1 8.16 5.50 23.09
C LYS A 1 8.61 4.04 23.29
N LYS A 2 9.31 3.69 24.38
CA LYS A 2 9.84 2.33 24.63
C LYS A 2 8.74 1.25 24.73
N ALA A 3 7.66 1.51 25.47
CA ALA A 3 6.54 0.57 25.62
C ALA A 3 5.83 0.20 24.28
N PHE A 4 5.70 1.15 23.35
CA PHE A 4 5.12 0.87 22.03
C PHE A 4 6.07 0.07 21.14
N ALA A 5 7.38 0.33 21.24
CA ALA A 5 8.40 -0.47 20.54
C ALA A 5 8.45 -1.91 21.08
N ASP A 6 8.38 -2.09 22.40
CA ASP A 6 8.34 -3.41 23.04
C ASP A 6 7.05 -4.18 22.69
N TYR A 7 5.92 -3.48 22.50
CA TYR A 7 4.68 -4.09 22.03
C TYR A 7 4.68 -4.39 20.53
N ALA A 8 5.33 -3.54 19.72
CA ALA A 8 5.51 -3.76 18.28
C ALA A 8 6.25 -5.07 17.99
N GLN A 9 7.28 -5.40 18.79
CA GLN A 9 8.01 -6.66 18.68
C GLN A 9 7.14 -7.90 18.98
N LYS A 10 5.99 -7.73 19.63
CA LYS A 10 5.04 -8.82 19.93
C LYS A 10 3.94 -8.97 18.89
N VAL A 11 3.89 -8.10 17.88
CA VAL A 11 2.89 -8.18 16.82
C VAL A 11 3.15 -9.43 15.97
N THR A 12 2.20 -10.36 15.99
CA THR A 12 2.24 -11.52 15.10
C THR A 12 1.93 -11.08 13.68
N LEU A 13 2.93 -11.16 12.82
CA LEU A 13 2.81 -10.89 11.40
C LEU A 13 2.08 -12.02 10.66
N TYR A 14 1.49 -11.70 9.50
CA TYR A 14 0.88 -12.72 8.66
C TYR A 14 1.94 -13.69 8.10
N PRO A 15 1.60 -14.98 7.88
CA PRO A 15 2.56 -15.97 7.42
C PRO A 15 3.28 -15.54 6.14
N GLY A 16 4.62 -15.58 6.16
CA GLY A 16 5.50 -15.32 5.00
C GLY A 16 5.65 -13.86 4.60
N VAL A 17 5.13 -12.90 5.38
CA VAL A 17 5.19 -11.47 5.02
C VAL A 17 6.59 -10.89 5.16
N GLU A 18 7.40 -11.41 6.10
CA GLU A 18 8.77 -10.91 6.33
C GLU A 18 9.65 -11.11 5.09
N GLU A 19 9.51 -12.24 4.39
CA GLU A 19 10.26 -12.50 3.16
C GLU A 19 9.55 -12.04 1.89
N TRP A 20 8.28 -11.62 1.99
CA TRP A 20 7.45 -11.28 0.83
C TRP A 20 7.98 -10.07 0.07
N PHE A 21 8.34 -9.00 0.79
CA PHE A 21 8.85 -7.76 0.18
C PHE A 21 10.09 -8.02 -0.67
N THR A 22 11.08 -8.74 -0.14
CA THR A 22 12.29 -9.14 -0.87
C THR A 22 11.97 -9.93 -2.13
N ARG A 23 11.05 -10.92 -2.06
CA ARG A 23 10.68 -11.71 -3.24
C ARG A 23 9.97 -10.88 -4.31
N ILE A 24 9.08 -9.97 -3.91
CA ILE A 24 8.36 -9.09 -4.83
C ILE A 24 9.30 -8.07 -5.46
N ASN A 25 10.25 -7.51 -4.69
CA ASN A 25 11.28 -6.60 -5.21
C ASN A 25 12.14 -7.30 -6.26
N GLU A 26 12.62 -8.50 -5.95
CA GLU A 26 13.42 -9.31 -6.87
C GLU A 26 12.63 -9.67 -8.13
N TYR A 27 11.35 -10.04 -7.99
CA TYR A 27 10.49 -10.32 -9.14
C TYR A 27 10.27 -9.07 -10.02
N GLY A 28 10.03 -7.91 -9.41
CA GLY A 28 9.94 -6.65 -10.14
C GLY A 28 11.22 -6.32 -10.91
N ARG A 29 12.38 -6.50 -10.26
CA ARG A 29 13.70 -6.28 -10.88
C ARG A 29 13.92 -7.19 -12.09
N GLN A 30 13.48 -8.45 -12.03
CA GLN A 30 13.52 -9.38 -13.17
C GLN A 30 12.63 -8.94 -14.35
N LYS A 31 11.66 -8.06 -14.10
CA LYS A 31 10.79 -7.44 -15.11
C LYS A 31 11.23 -6.02 -15.46
N GLU A 32 12.44 -5.63 -15.06
CA GLU A 32 13.01 -4.30 -15.28
C GLU A 32 12.18 -3.18 -14.62
N LEU A 33 11.44 -3.51 -13.55
CA LEU A 33 10.65 -2.58 -12.76
C LEU A 33 11.27 -2.37 -11.38
N LYS A 34 11.21 -1.14 -10.89
CA LYS A 34 11.46 -0.82 -9.48
C LYS A 34 10.14 -0.88 -8.71
N VAL A 35 10.06 -1.77 -7.72
CA VAL A 35 8.90 -1.86 -6.82
C VAL A 35 9.17 -1.03 -5.57
N GLU A 36 8.19 -0.20 -5.20
CA GLU A 36 8.23 0.59 -3.97
C GLU A 36 7.04 0.22 -3.09
N HIS A 37 7.30 0.03 -1.79
CA HIS A 37 6.27 -0.37 -0.83
C HIS A 37 5.90 0.80 0.06
N TYR A 38 4.61 1.00 0.24
CA TYR A 38 4.05 2.06 1.07
C TYR A 38 3.05 1.45 2.03
N ILE A 39 3.00 1.99 3.24
CA ILE A 39 1.94 1.65 4.19
C ILE A 39 1.14 2.90 4.54
N VAL A 40 -0.18 2.78 4.41
CA VAL A 40 -1.15 3.84 4.70
C VAL A 40 -2.13 3.28 5.72
N SER A 41 -1.95 3.64 6.98
CA SER A 41 -2.62 3.01 8.11
C SER A 41 -3.23 4.05 9.05
N SER A 42 -4.41 3.74 9.60
CA SER A 42 -4.95 4.52 10.73
C SER A 42 -4.32 4.12 12.08
N GLY A 43 -3.50 3.06 12.09
CA GLY A 43 -2.78 2.58 13.27
C GLY A 43 -1.67 3.52 13.74
N ILE A 44 -1.07 3.19 14.87
CA ILE A 44 -0.02 3.98 15.52
C ILE A 44 1.31 3.77 14.78
N ARG A 45 1.92 4.86 14.31
CA ARG A 45 3.17 4.86 13.54
C ARG A 45 4.30 4.14 14.26
N GLU A 46 4.45 4.37 15.56
CA GLU A 46 5.49 3.73 16.38
C GLU A 46 5.33 2.21 16.45
N MET A 47 4.08 1.71 16.43
CA MET A 47 3.84 0.28 16.42
C MET A 47 4.27 -0.34 15.10
N ILE A 48 3.98 0.31 13.98
CA ILE A 48 4.39 -0.18 12.65
C ILE A 48 5.91 -0.09 12.51
N ALA A 49 6.50 1.03 12.92
CA ALA A 49 7.93 1.29 12.85
C ALA A 49 8.77 0.30 13.69
N GLY A 50 8.18 -0.28 14.75
CA GLY A 50 8.83 -1.30 15.57
C GLY A 50 8.71 -2.73 15.03
N THR A 51 8.03 -2.96 13.91
CA THR A 51 7.93 -4.29 13.29
C THR A 51 9.16 -4.65 12.47
N ALA A 52 9.42 -5.95 12.28
CA ALA A 52 10.54 -6.44 11.47
C ALA A 52 10.49 -6.00 9.99
N ILE A 53 9.28 -5.70 9.49
CA ILE A 53 9.03 -5.27 8.11
C ILE A 53 9.07 -3.76 7.91
N ALA A 54 9.26 -2.96 8.98
CA ALA A 54 9.24 -1.51 8.88
C ALA A 54 10.25 -0.95 7.86
N LYS A 55 11.42 -1.59 7.77
CA LYS A 55 12.52 -1.27 6.84
C LYS A 55 12.18 -1.51 5.37
N GLU A 56 11.14 -2.27 5.07
CA GLU A 56 10.75 -2.62 3.70
C GLU A 56 9.95 -1.49 3.02
N PHE A 57 9.40 -0.56 3.81
CA PHE A 57 8.57 0.53 3.30
C PHE A 57 9.38 1.77 2.96
N THR A 58 9.17 2.31 1.75
CA THR A 58 9.68 3.62 1.33
C THR A 58 9.13 4.73 2.24
N LYS A 59 7.85 4.65 2.62
CA LYS A 59 7.22 5.58 3.56
C LYS A 59 6.11 4.91 4.36
N ILE A 60 6.02 5.28 5.63
CA ILE A 60 4.97 4.86 6.57
C ILE A 60 4.09 6.06 6.89
N TYR A 61 2.88 6.09 6.33
CA TYR A 61 1.83 7.04 6.69
C TYR A 61 0.93 6.42 7.74
N ALA A 62 1.04 6.88 8.97
CA ALA A 62 0.31 6.34 10.10
C ALA A 62 0.03 7.41 11.14
N SER A 63 -1.01 7.20 11.96
CA SER A 63 -1.35 8.11 13.05
C SER A 63 -0.19 8.19 14.03
N SER A 64 0.19 9.38 14.46
CA SER A 64 1.30 9.59 15.39
C SER A 64 0.89 10.45 16.57
N PHE A 65 1.59 10.28 17.69
CA PHE A 65 1.43 11.08 18.90
C PHE A 65 2.68 11.95 19.14
N MET A 66 2.48 13.16 19.65
CA MET A 66 3.53 13.99 20.22
C MET A 66 3.89 13.43 21.60
N TYR A 67 5.20 13.32 21.85
CA TYR A 67 5.75 12.84 23.12
C TYR A 67 6.47 13.97 23.84
N ASP A 68 6.33 14.02 25.17
CA ASP A 68 7.06 14.97 26.00
C ASP A 68 8.54 14.55 26.16
N GLN A 69 9.30 15.36 26.90
CA GLN A 69 10.70 15.09 27.22
C GLN A 69 10.96 13.77 27.97
N ASN A 70 9.92 13.15 28.55
CA ASN A 70 9.98 11.86 29.23
C ASN A 70 9.53 10.70 28.33
N GLY A 71 9.16 10.98 27.07
CA GLY A 71 8.70 9.99 26.11
C GLY A 71 7.26 9.51 26.34
N VAL A 72 6.44 10.30 27.04
CA VAL A 72 5.00 10.09 27.31
C VAL A 72 4.18 10.79 26.23
N ALA A 73 3.25 10.06 25.60
CA ALA A 73 2.36 10.61 24.59
C ALA A 73 1.36 11.58 25.24
N TYR A 74 1.30 12.83 24.79
CA TYR A 74 0.41 13.85 25.38
C TYR A 74 -0.58 14.48 24.38
N TRP A 75 -0.34 14.38 23.06
CA TRP A 75 -1.23 14.95 22.05
C TRP A 75 -1.15 14.20 20.71
N PRO A 76 -2.21 14.06 19.89
CA PRO A 76 -2.08 13.51 18.53
C PRO A 76 -1.30 14.48 17.64
N ALA A 77 -0.25 14.00 16.97
CA ALA A 77 0.55 14.78 16.01
C ALA A 77 0.00 14.65 14.58
N LEU A 78 -0.53 13.48 14.23
CA LEU A 78 -1.20 13.20 12.96
C LEU A 78 -2.31 12.17 13.19
N ALA A 79 -3.54 12.47 12.78
CA ALA A 79 -4.65 11.54 12.82
C ALA A 79 -4.95 11.05 11.40
N VAL A 80 -4.61 9.79 11.10
CA VAL A 80 -4.91 9.18 9.80
C VAL A 80 -6.27 8.51 9.88
N ASN A 81 -7.23 9.02 9.13
CA ASN A 81 -8.57 8.45 8.97
C ASN A 81 -8.82 8.06 7.51
N TYR A 82 -10.02 7.55 7.20
CA TYR A 82 -10.33 7.08 5.84
C TYR A 82 -10.22 8.17 4.77
N THR A 83 -10.45 9.46 5.08
CA THR A 83 -10.26 10.57 4.13
C THR A 83 -8.79 10.98 4.00
N THR A 84 -7.98 10.86 5.06
CA THR A 84 -6.53 11.13 4.97
C THR A 84 -5.80 10.04 4.19
N LYS A 85 -6.26 8.79 4.23
CA LYS A 85 -5.64 7.69 3.47
C LYS A 85 -5.60 7.96 1.96
N THR A 86 -6.70 8.48 1.39
CA THR A 86 -6.76 8.80 -0.05
C THR A 86 -5.84 9.96 -0.40
N GLN A 87 -5.68 10.95 0.49
CA GLN A 87 -4.69 12.02 0.32
C GLN A 87 -3.27 11.46 0.19
N PHE A 88 -2.90 10.46 1.02
CA PHE A 88 -1.57 9.84 0.93
C PHE A 88 -1.35 9.10 -0.40
N LEU A 89 -2.40 8.52 -1.00
CA LEU A 89 -2.28 7.95 -2.33
C LEU A 89 -1.99 9.00 -3.40
N PHE A 90 -2.63 10.18 -3.33
CA PHE A 90 -2.30 11.29 -4.21
C PHE A 90 -0.88 11.83 -3.98
N ARG A 91 -0.40 11.85 -2.73
CA ARG A 91 0.99 12.20 -2.40
C ARG A 91 1.98 11.25 -3.03
N ILE A 92 1.77 9.94 -2.89
CA ILE A 92 2.60 8.91 -3.53
C ILE A 92 2.56 9.07 -5.05
N ASN A 93 1.36 9.25 -5.61
CA ASN A 93 1.17 9.42 -7.04
C ASN A 93 1.96 10.60 -7.61
N LYS A 94 1.98 11.74 -6.90
CA LYS A 94 2.70 12.96 -7.30
C LYS A 94 4.17 13.01 -6.84
N GLY A 95 4.61 12.12 -5.96
CA GLY A 95 5.97 12.13 -5.39
C GLY A 95 6.19 13.06 -4.19
N TYR A 96 5.14 13.69 -3.64
CA TYR A 96 5.23 14.58 -2.47
C TYR A 96 5.06 13.79 -1.17
N LEU A 97 6.10 13.06 -0.77
CA LEU A 97 6.03 12.08 0.32
C LEU A 97 5.98 12.69 1.73
N ASP A 98 6.31 13.97 1.88
CA ASP A 98 6.32 14.62 3.18
C ASP A 98 4.94 15.15 3.57
N GLU A 99 4.46 14.68 4.72
CA GLU A 99 3.10 14.93 5.24
C GLU A 99 2.85 16.43 5.50
N TRP A 100 3.91 17.16 5.84
CA TRP A 100 3.88 18.59 6.18
C TRP A 100 4.07 19.50 4.99
N ASP A 101 4.58 18.97 3.87
CA ASP A 101 4.74 19.74 2.65
C ASP A 101 3.41 19.82 1.92
N ASN A 102 2.81 21.01 1.96
CA ASN A 102 1.56 21.32 1.28
C ASN A 102 1.76 22.17 0.03
N THR A 103 3.01 22.50 -0.31
CA THR A 103 3.31 23.44 -1.39
C THR A 103 3.04 22.82 -2.76
N GLY A 104 3.43 21.55 -2.97
CA GLY A 104 3.26 20.88 -4.27
C GLY A 104 2.07 19.92 -4.39
N ILE A 105 1.41 19.52 -3.29
CA ILE A 105 0.30 18.55 -3.38
C ILE A 105 -0.92 19.12 -4.12
N ASN A 106 -1.18 20.42 -3.99
CA ASN A 106 -2.32 21.07 -4.61
C ASN A 106 -2.04 21.48 -6.06
N ASP A 107 -0.77 21.50 -6.47
CA ASP A 107 -0.40 21.83 -7.83
C ASP A 107 -0.94 20.78 -8.81
N TYR A 108 -1.43 21.26 -9.93
CA TYR A 108 -1.85 20.39 -11.01
C TYR A 108 -0.61 19.73 -11.64
N LEU A 109 -0.60 18.41 -11.63
CA LEU A 109 0.40 17.59 -12.30
C LEU A 109 -0.31 16.67 -13.28
N GLU A 110 0.03 16.83 -14.57
CA GLU A 110 -0.49 15.99 -15.64
C GLU A 110 -0.21 14.52 -15.35
N LYS A 111 -1.13 13.62 -15.75
CA LYS A 111 -1.01 12.18 -15.47
C LYS A 111 0.30 11.58 -15.98
N SER A 112 0.76 12.02 -17.15
CA SER A 112 2.01 11.58 -17.81
C SER A 112 3.27 11.99 -17.04
N GLN A 113 3.22 13.07 -16.26
CA GLN A 113 4.34 13.60 -15.50
C GLN A 113 4.39 13.06 -14.06
N ARG A 114 3.42 12.23 -13.66
CA ARG A 114 3.36 11.69 -12.31
C ARG A 114 4.41 10.59 -12.14
N PRO A 115 5.28 10.67 -11.12
CA PRO A 115 6.35 9.69 -10.93
C PRO A 115 5.82 8.27 -10.69
N ILE A 116 4.66 8.14 -10.03
CA ILE A 116 4.03 6.84 -9.77
C ILE A 116 2.57 6.90 -10.24
N PRO A 117 2.27 6.61 -11.52
CA PRO A 117 0.89 6.60 -12.02
C PRO A 117 -0.01 5.62 -11.27
N PHE A 118 -1.29 5.95 -11.13
CA PHE A 118 -2.25 5.09 -10.42
C PHE A 118 -2.44 3.75 -11.13
N GLU A 119 -2.35 3.75 -12.44
CA GLU A 119 -2.39 2.59 -13.33
C GLU A 119 -1.32 1.54 -12.95
N ARG A 120 -0.23 1.97 -12.31
CA ARG A 120 0.88 1.13 -11.84
C ARG A 120 0.82 0.83 -10.34
N MET A 121 -0.28 1.16 -9.66
CA MET A 121 -0.47 0.89 -8.23
C MET A 121 -1.25 -0.40 -7.99
N ILE A 122 -0.75 -1.19 -7.03
CA ILE A 122 -1.47 -2.33 -6.45
C ILE A 122 -1.83 -1.97 -5.01
N TYR A 123 -3.12 -1.82 -4.72
CA TYR A 123 -3.60 -1.52 -3.37
C TYR A 123 -4.07 -2.80 -2.67
N ILE A 124 -3.59 -3.05 -1.46
CA ILE A 124 -3.97 -4.21 -0.65
C ILE A 124 -4.63 -3.69 0.64
N GLY A 125 -5.91 -4.04 0.86
CA GLY A 125 -6.69 -3.60 2.04
C GLY A 125 -7.58 -4.71 2.58
N ASP A 126 -7.95 -4.65 3.86
CA ASP A 126 -8.58 -5.79 4.56
C ASP A 126 -10.07 -5.60 4.91
N GLY A 127 -10.64 -4.44 4.62
CA GLY A 127 -12.04 -4.19 4.94
C GLY A 127 -12.60 -2.83 4.54
N TYR A 128 -13.75 -2.50 5.14
CA TYR A 128 -14.53 -1.32 4.77
C TYR A 128 -13.80 0.01 4.99
N SER A 129 -12.86 0.08 5.94
CA SER A 129 -12.08 1.31 6.18
C SER A 129 -11.20 1.72 5.00
N ASP A 130 -10.86 0.76 4.13
CA ASP A 130 -10.03 0.98 2.95
C ASP A 130 -10.84 1.13 1.66
N VAL A 131 -12.17 1.01 1.71
CA VAL A 131 -13.02 1.09 0.51
C VAL A 131 -12.75 2.36 -0.31
N PRO A 132 -12.66 3.56 0.29
CA PRO A 132 -12.37 4.77 -0.50
C PRO A 132 -11.06 4.67 -1.27
N CYS A 133 -10.01 4.09 -0.67
CA CYS A 133 -8.72 3.89 -1.31
C CYS A 133 -8.76 2.81 -2.40
N MET A 134 -9.40 1.67 -2.09
CA MET A 134 -9.57 0.57 -3.04
C MET A 134 -10.33 1.02 -4.28
N ARG A 135 -11.41 1.79 -4.10
CA ARG A 135 -12.16 2.37 -5.21
C ARG A 135 -11.35 3.40 -5.98
N LEU A 136 -10.66 4.32 -5.30
CA LEU A 136 -9.84 5.34 -5.94
C LEU A 136 -8.79 4.70 -6.86
N VAL A 137 -8.03 3.73 -6.37
CA VAL A 137 -6.98 3.06 -7.17
C VAL A 137 -7.58 2.35 -8.37
N LYS A 138 -8.67 1.60 -8.17
CA LYS A 138 -9.39 0.91 -9.25
C LYS A 138 -9.94 1.88 -10.31
N GLU A 139 -10.61 2.95 -9.89
CA GLU A 139 -11.20 3.96 -10.78
C GLU A 139 -10.13 4.75 -11.56
N GLN A 140 -8.92 4.88 -11.01
CA GLN A 140 -7.78 5.48 -11.70
C GLN A 140 -6.95 4.48 -12.52
N GLY A 141 -7.46 3.25 -12.72
CA GLY A 141 -6.85 2.24 -13.60
C GLY A 141 -5.83 1.31 -12.92
N GLY A 142 -5.55 1.51 -11.64
CA GLY A 142 -4.75 0.59 -10.83
C GLY A 142 -5.53 -0.66 -10.45
N THR A 143 -4.97 -1.50 -9.58
CA THR A 143 -5.63 -2.73 -9.13
C THR A 143 -5.74 -2.80 -7.61
N SER A 144 -6.93 -3.11 -7.12
CA SER A 144 -7.23 -3.25 -5.69
C SER A 144 -7.53 -4.71 -5.31
N ILE A 145 -6.88 -5.17 -4.25
CA ILE A 145 -7.01 -6.53 -3.70
C ILE A 145 -7.54 -6.45 -2.27
N ALA A 146 -8.72 -7.04 -2.03
CA ALA A 146 -9.19 -7.27 -0.67
C ALA A 146 -8.51 -8.50 -0.06
N VAL A 147 -7.85 -8.35 1.08
CA VAL A 147 -7.30 -9.48 1.85
C VAL A 147 -8.16 -9.83 3.05
N TYR A 148 -8.20 -11.11 3.41
CA TYR A 148 -8.94 -11.57 4.59
C TYR A 148 -8.13 -12.55 5.42
N LYS A 149 -8.28 -12.49 6.74
CA LYS A 149 -7.64 -13.45 7.65
C LYS A 149 -8.19 -14.87 7.39
N PRO A 150 -7.35 -15.84 7.01
CA PRO A 150 -7.79 -17.22 6.83
C PRO A 150 -8.39 -17.79 8.10
N ARG A 151 -9.31 -18.76 7.96
CA ARG A 151 -9.94 -19.48 9.10
C ARG A 151 -10.68 -18.57 10.09
N THR A 152 -10.99 -17.33 9.71
CA THR A 152 -11.85 -16.43 10.49
C THR A 152 -13.22 -16.37 9.83
N PRO A 153 -14.30 -16.84 10.50
CA PRO A 153 -15.65 -16.84 9.93
C PRO A 153 -16.09 -15.45 9.45
N GLY A 154 -16.80 -15.38 8.32
CA GLY A 154 -17.36 -14.13 7.77
C GLY A 154 -16.36 -13.24 7.02
N LYS A 155 -15.06 -13.37 7.26
CA LYS A 155 -14.05 -12.48 6.64
C LYS A 155 -13.88 -12.72 5.14
N LYS A 156 -14.00 -13.97 4.70
CA LYS A 156 -13.97 -14.32 3.27
C LYS A 156 -15.21 -13.79 2.56
N GLU A 157 -16.36 -13.85 3.22
CA GLU A 157 -17.65 -13.39 2.70
C GLU A 157 -17.65 -11.88 2.51
N ILE A 158 -17.10 -11.12 3.46
CA ILE A 158 -16.89 -9.67 3.33
C ILE A 158 -16.00 -9.36 2.13
N ALA A 159 -14.85 -10.03 1.99
CA ALA A 159 -13.95 -9.80 0.86
C ALA A 159 -14.61 -10.13 -0.49
N LYS A 160 -15.42 -11.19 -0.53
CA LYS A 160 -16.22 -11.54 -1.71
C LYS A 160 -17.28 -10.48 -2.01
N GLN A 161 -17.97 -9.97 -0.99
CA GLN A 161 -18.96 -8.91 -1.13
C GLN A 161 -18.35 -7.62 -1.68
N LEU A 162 -17.17 -7.22 -1.17
CA LEU A 162 -16.45 -6.06 -1.71
C LEU A 162 -16.17 -6.20 -3.22
N MET A 163 -15.84 -7.41 -3.69
CA MET A 163 -15.64 -7.68 -5.11
C MET A 163 -16.96 -7.64 -5.88
N THR A 164 -18.02 -8.27 -5.38
CA THR A 164 -19.35 -8.27 -6.01
C THR A 164 -19.94 -6.86 -6.12
N GLU A 165 -19.70 -6.01 -5.14
CA GLU A 165 -20.10 -4.59 -5.16
C GLU A 165 -19.18 -3.70 -6.01
N GLY A 166 -18.22 -4.29 -6.73
CA GLY A 166 -17.30 -3.56 -7.62
C GLY A 166 -16.28 -2.68 -6.89
N ARG A 167 -16.07 -2.88 -5.58
CA ARG A 167 -15.15 -2.06 -4.76
C ARG A 167 -13.69 -2.48 -4.88
N VAL A 168 -13.43 -3.72 -5.29
CA VAL A 168 -12.10 -4.29 -5.55
C VAL A 168 -12.10 -5.09 -6.84
N ASP A 169 -10.92 -5.37 -7.37
CA ASP A 169 -10.74 -6.22 -8.55
C ASP A 169 -10.64 -7.70 -8.15
N MET A 170 -9.94 -7.96 -7.04
CA MET A 170 -9.63 -9.32 -6.62
C MET A 170 -9.70 -9.44 -5.09
N PHE A 171 -9.73 -10.69 -4.60
CA PHE A 171 -9.56 -10.95 -3.18
C PHE A 171 -8.75 -12.22 -2.92
N ALA A 172 -7.98 -12.21 -1.83
CA ALA A 172 -7.06 -13.28 -1.45
C ALA A 172 -6.98 -13.48 0.07
N PRO A 173 -6.65 -14.68 0.56
CA PRO A 173 -6.27 -14.84 1.96
C PRO A 173 -5.03 -13.99 2.27
N ALA A 174 -4.96 -13.43 3.49
CA ALA A 174 -3.77 -12.78 4.04
C ALA A 174 -2.70 -13.82 4.39
N ASP A 175 -2.12 -14.42 3.34
CA ASP A 175 -1.09 -15.44 3.40
C ASP A 175 -0.05 -15.10 2.31
N TYR A 176 1.10 -14.61 2.77
CA TYR A 176 2.13 -13.99 1.95
C TYR A 176 3.23 -14.99 1.59
N ARG A 177 3.07 -16.28 1.86
CA ARG A 177 4.07 -17.31 1.49
C ARG A 177 4.17 -17.45 -0.04
N ALA A 178 5.35 -17.82 -0.52
CA ALA A 178 5.61 -18.01 -1.94
C ALA A 178 4.63 -19.02 -2.57
N GLY A 179 4.10 -18.69 -3.76
CA GLY A 179 3.19 -19.56 -4.50
C GLY A 179 1.74 -19.57 -4.00
N ASN A 180 1.43 -18.94 -2.87
CA ASN A 180 0.05 -18.78 -2.42
C ASN A 180 -0.68 -17.71 -3.24
N LYS A 181 -2.02 -17.68 -3.09
CA LYS A 181 -2.91 -16.88 -3.94
C LYS A 181 -2.51 -15.40 -4.02
N LEU A 182 -2.16 -14.76 -2.90
CA LEU A 182 -1.77 -13.35 -2.90
C LEU A 182 -0.45 -13.13 -3.66
N ASP A 183 0.56 -13.95 -3.41
CA ASP A 183 1.87 -13.92 -4.06
C ASP A 183 1.78 -14.16 -5.59
N VAL A 184 0.92 -15.08 -6.02
CA VAL A 184 0.65 -15.32 -7.46
C VAL A 184 -0.06 -14.13 -8.10
N ILE A 185 -1.08 -13.58 -7.44
CA ILE A 185 -1.82 -12.40 -7.94
C ILE A 185 -0.87 -11.22 -8.09
N THR A 186 -0.10 -10.88 -7.05
CA THR A 186 0.81 -9.73 -7.10
C THR A 186 1.83 -9.86 -8.22
N ARG A 187 2.43 -11.03 -8.42
CA ARG A 187 3.37 -11.27 -9.53
C ARG A 187 2.70 -11.11 -10.90
N GLY A 188 1.49 -11.65 -11.07
CA GLY A 188 0.72 -11.47 -12.31
C GLY A 188 0.37 -10.01 -12.60
N LEU A 189 0.11 -9.20 -11.58
CA LEU A 189 -0.12 -7.76 -11.73
C LEU A 189 1.17 -7.01 -12.10
N ILE A 190 2.31 -7.41 -11.56
CA ILE A 190 3.62 -6.89 -11.97
C ILE A 190 3.88 -7.22 -13.44
N ASP A 191 3.56 -8.44 -13.89
CA ASP A 191 3.68 -8.83 -15.30
C ASP A 191 2.79 -7.98 -16.20
N LYS A 192 1.54 -7.73 -15.78
CA LYS A 192 0.61 -6.83 -16.48
C LYS A 192 1.21 -5.43 -16.63
N ILE A 193 1.65 -4.82 -15.52
CA ILE A 193 2.23 -3.47 -15.52
C ILE A 193 3.48 -3.41 -16.42
N ALA A 194 4.34 -4.43 -16.36
CA ALA A 194 5.54 -4.49 -17.18
C ALA A 194 5.20 -4.61 -18.68
N ALA A 195 4.14 -5.33 -19.03
CA ALA A 195 3.68 -5.46 -20.42
C ALA A 195 3.08 -4.15 -20.94
N GLU A 196 2.24 -3.49 -20.14
CA GLU A 196 1.66 -2.18 -20.48
C GLU A 196 2.75 -1.11 -20.66
N TYR A 197 3.77 -1.11 -19.79
CA TYR A 197 4.92 -0.20 -19.92
C TYR A 197 5.68 -0.41 -21.24
N ARG A 198 5.98 -1.66 -21.60
CA ARG A 198 6.66 -2.00 -22.87
C ARG A 198 5.87 -1.56 -24.11
N ILE A 199 4.54 -1.64 -24.06
CA ILE A 199 3.69 -1.15 -25.17
C ILE A 199 3.81 0.37 -25.29
N LEU A 200 3.78 1.11 -24.18
CA LEU A 200 3.93 2.57 -24.18
C LEU A 200 5.29 3.01 -24.74
N GLU A 201 6.37 2.30 -24.42
CA GLU A 201 7.68 2.57 -25.00
C GLU A 201 7.69 2.37 -26.52
N LEU A 202 7.04 1.30 -27.02
CA LEU A 202 6.93 1.05 -28.45
C LEU A 202 6.15 2.14 -29.17
N GLU A 203 5.02 2.58 -28.63
CA GLU A 203 4.22 3.67 -29.19
C GLU A 203 5.03 4.98 -29.32
N GLN A 204 5.85 5.28 -28.32
CA GLN A 204 6.74 6.46 -28.35
C GLN A 204 7.83 6.33 -29.42
N THR A 205 8.37 5.13 -29.64
CA THR A 205 9.37 4.89 -30.70
C THR A 205 8.79 4.83 -32.11
N CYS A 206 7.53 4.42 -32.29
CA CYS A 206 6.87 4.33 -33.60
C CYS A 206 6.21 5.64 -34.04
N GLY A 207 5.89 6.53 -33.09
CA GLY A 207 5.25 7.82 -33.35
C GLY A 207 6.20 9.01 -33.52
N GLY A 208 7.52 8.78 -33.52
CA GLY A 208 8.58 9.77 -33.72
C GLY A 208 9.15 9.81 -35.13
#